data_AF-Q93TG0-F1
#
_entry.id   AF-Q93TG0-F1
#
_cell.length_a   1.000
_cell.length_b   1.000
_cell.length_c   1.000
_cell.angle_alpha   90.00
_cell.angle_beta   90.00
_cell.angle_gamma   90.00
#
_symmetry.space_group_name_H-M   'P 1'
#
loop_
_entity.id
_entity.type
_entity.pdbx_description
1 polymer ?
#
loop_
_entity_poly.entity_id
_entity_poly.type
_entity_poly.pdbx_seq_one_letter_code
_entity_poly.pdbx_strand_id
1 'polypeptide(L)'
;MMLKFLLYTYTKGIYSSRKIEEQLHENIHFIWLSDEKTPDFRTINRFRSERMKDVIYETFFSLIHQLKQEGLVKLEDYFLDGTKIEANANRYTFVWRKSTKKYNQKLDEKYQKIIATIEQASEEDQKAELEEKQKKDVCPVSSEKIKQTIQNLEKRLQDERRTNLLRDLVFIQKLEIQTVFFFILKYLRNTIM
;
A
#
# COMPACT_ATOMS: atom_id res chain seq x y z
N MET A 1 12.45 12.54 6.08
CA MET A 1 12.15 11.13 6.38
C MET A 1 10.95 10.63 5.59
N MET A 2 9.74 11.16 5.79
CA MET A 2 8.54 10.73 5.04
C MET A 2 8.65 10.89 3.52
N LEU A 3 9.32 11.94 3.07
CA LEU A 3 9.57 12.17 1.65
C LEU A 3 10.32 11.02 0.96
N LYS A 4 11.28 10.38 1.64
CA LYS A 4 12.15 9.35 1.05
C LYS A 4 11.33 8.15 0.59
N PHE A 5 10.57 7.56 1.52
CA PHE A 5 9.74 6.40 1.18
C PHE A 5 8.58 6.81 0.28
N LEU A 6 8.02 8.01 0.40
CA LEU A 6 6.92 8.46 -0.44
C LEU A 6 7.31 8.63 -1.92
N LEU A 7 8.51 9.14 -2.19
CA LEU A 7 9.03 9.17 -3.57
C LEU A 7 9.25 7.74 -4.10
N TYR A 8 9.69 6.83 -3.24
CA TYR A 8 9.87 5.42 -3.60
C TYR A 8 8.54 4.67 -3.82
N THR A 9 7.48 4.97 -3.07
CA THR A 9 6.15 4.37 -3.33
C THR A 9 5.62 4.79 -4.71
N TYR A 10 5.90 6.03 -5.13
CA TYR A 10 5.47 6.56 -6.42
C TYR A 10 6.19 5.89 -7.59
N THR A 11 7.47 5.54 -7.45
CA THR A 11 8.17 4.73 -8.48
C THR A 11 7.61 3.31 -8.58
N LYS A 12 7.03 2.78 -7.50
CA LYS A 12 6.35 1.48 -7.47
C LYS A 12 4.87 1.54 -7.87
N GLY A 13 4.31 2.73 -8.10
CA GLY A 13 2.89 2.92 -8.43
C GLY A 13 1.93 2.66 -7.26
N ILE A 14 2.41 2.75 -6.01
CA ILE A 14 1.61 2.55 -4.81
C ILE A 14 1.17 3.92 -4.27
N TYR A 15 -0.13 4.19 -4.34
CA TYR A 15 -0.70 5.50 -4.02
C TYR A 15 -1.66 5.54 -2.84
N SER A 16 -2.14 4.39 -2.34
CA SER A 16 -2.99 4.37 -1.13
C SER A 16 -2.11 4.39 0.11
N SER A 17 -2.43 5.28 1.04
CA SER A 17 -1.70 5.50 2.29
C SER A 17 -1.71 4.26 3.18
N ARG A 18 -2.80 3.47 3.16
CA ARG A 18 -2.88 2.17 3.86
C ARG A 18 -1.93 1.13 3.28
N LYS A 19 -1.87 1.04 1.95
CA LYS A 19 -0.90 0.15 1.29
C LYS A 19 0.53 0.59 1.57
N ILE A 20 0.79 1.89 1.68
CA ILE A 20 2.12 2.40 2.05
C ILE A 20 2.48 1.99 3.48
N GLU A 21 1.54 2.10 4.43
CA GLU A 21 1.74 1.62 5.80
C GLU A 21 2.01 0.10 5.85
N GLU A 22 1.24 -0.70 5.10
CA GLU A 22 1.47 -2.14 4.97
C GLU A 22 2.89 -2.44 4.46
N GLN A 23 3.35 -1.72 3.43
CA GLN A 23 4.71 -1.86 2.90
C GLN A 23 5.79 -1.46 3.92
N LEU A 24 5.52 -0.47 4.79
CA LEU A 24 6.44 -0.09 5.86
C LEU A 24 6.60 -1.19 6.92
N HIS A 25 5.66 -2.13 7.02
CA HIS A 25 5.75 -3.28 7.92
C HIS A 25 6.36 -4.52 7.27
N GLU A 26 6.08 -4.75 6.00
CA GLU A 26 6.40 -6.02 5.34
C GLU A 26 7.69 -5.98 4.53
N ASN A 27 8.02 -4.82 3.95
CA ASN A 27 9.03 -4.73 2.92
C ASN A 27 10.30 -4.02 3.43
N ILE A 28 11.41 -4.76 3.38
CA ILE A 28 12.71 -4.32 3.90
C ILE A 28 13.20 -3.00 3.30
N HIS A 29 12.87 -2.72 2.03
CA HIS A 29 13.26 -1.47 1.39
C HIS A 29 12.56 -0.26 2.03
N PHE A 30 11.28 -0.41 2.38
CA PHE A 30 10.52 0.65 3.02
C PHE A 30 10.95 0.83 4.47
N ILE A 31 11.16 -0.26 5.21
CA ILE A 31 11.69 -0.25 6.59
C ILE A 31 13.04 0.48 6.64
N TRP A 32 13.93 0.20 5.69
CA TRP A 32 15.24 0.85 5.63
C TRP A 32 15.13 2.33 5.25
N LEU A 33 14.33 2.67 4.24
CA LEU A 33 14.09 4.07 3.83
C LEU A 33 13.41 4.90 4.92
N SER A 34 12.66 4.24 5.80
CA SER A 34 11.99 4.82 6.94
C SER A 34 12.77 4.65 8.25
N ASP A 35 14.08 4.39 8.23
CA ASP A 35 14.91 4.28 9.44
C ASP A 35 14.21 3.48 10.59
N GLU A 36 13.57 2.35 10.24
CA GLU A 36 12.78 1.47 11.12
C GLU A 36 11.53 2.08 11.78
N LYS A 37 11.10 3.28 11.36
CA LYS A 37 9.85 3.89 11.80
C LYS A 37 8.71 3.52 10.88
N THR A 38 7.56 3.24 11.49
CA THR A 38 6.33 2.86 10.79
C THR A 38 5.26 3.93 11.07
N PRO A 39 5.28 5.06 10.34
CA PRO A 39 4.22 6.05 10.46
C PRO A 39 2.88 5.47 9.99
N ASP A 40 1.84 5.72 10.78
CA ASP A 40 0.45 5.37 10.48
C ASP A 40 -0.02 5.99 9.15
N PHE A 41 -0.90 5.30 8.41
CA PHE A 41 -1.53 5.80 7.18
C PHE A 41 -2.12 7.20 7.35
N ARG A 42 -2.67 7.54 8.52
CA ARG A 42 -3.21 8.88 8.81
C ARG A 42 -2.14 9.96 8.75
N THR A 43 -0.97 9.64 9.31
CA THR A 43 0.18 10.56 9.31
C THR A 43 0.73 10.75 7.90
N ILE A 44 0.77 9.66 7.12
CA ILE A 44 1.19 9.68 5.71
C ILE A 44 0.23 10.55 4.88
N ASN A 45 -1.07 10.34 5.04
CA ASN A 45 -2.11 11.09 4.32
C ASN A 45 -2.09 12.58 4.68
N ARG A 46 -1.93 12.91 5.97
CA ARG A 46 -1.77 14.31 6.43
C ARG A 46 -0.54 14.98 5.80
N PHE A 47 0.59 14.28 5.77
CA PHE A 47 1.81 14.81 5.14
C PHE A 47 1.63 15.10 3.65
N ARG A 48 0.94 14.20 2.93
CA ARG A 48 0.61 14.39 1.50
C ARG A 48 -0.33 15.56 1.25
N SER A 49 -1.43 15.63 1.99
CA SER A 49 -2.52 16.59 1.74
C SER A 49 -2.23 18.00 2.26
N GLU A 50 -1.55 18.14 3.41
CA GLU A 50 -1.32 19.45 4.02
C GLU A 50 0.04 20.06 3.66
N ARG A 51 1.10 19.25 3.60
CA ARG A 51 2.48 19.77 3.54
C ARG A 51 3.10 19.71 2.16
N MET A 52 2.76 18.69 1.37
CA MET A 52 3.47 18.38 0.12
C MET A 52 2.58 18.42 -1.13
N LYS A 53 1.32 18.84 -1.02
CA LYS A 53 0.33 18.76 -2.11
C LYS A 53 0.84 19.36 -3.42
N ASP A 54 1.43 20.55 -3.35
CA ASP A 54 1.84 21.30 -4.54
C ASP A 54 3.26 20.93 -5.01
N VAL A 55 4.11 20.46 -4.08
CA VAL A 55 5.56 20.31 -4.31
C VAL A 55 5.97 18.88 -4.64
N ILE A 56 5.14 17.89 -4.28
CA ILE A 56 5.51 16.48 -4.40
C ILE A 56 5.81 16.04 -5.83
N TYR A 57 5.00 16.49 -6.79
CA TYR A 57 5.17 16.13 -8.19
C TYR A 57 6.42 16.79 -8.77
N GLU A 58 6.62 18.08 -8.53
CA GLU A 58 7.82 18.80 -8.96
C GLU A 58 9.10 18.15 -8.40
N THR A 59 9.07 17.77 -7.12
CA THR A 59 10.20 17.09 -6.46
C THR A 59 10.46 15.73 -7.12
N PHE A 60 9.41 14.96 -7.38
CA PHE A 60 9.52 13.66 -8.04
C PHE A 60 10.11 13.78 -9.44
N PHE A 61 9.63 14.72 -10.25
CA PHE A 61 10.15 14.94 -11.60
C PHE A 61 11.60 15.41 -11.60
N SER A 62 11.93 16.33 -10.70
CA SER A 62 13.31 16.81 -10.53
C SER A 62 14.25 15.65 -10.19
N LEU A 63 13.83 14.73 -9.30
CA LEU A 63 14.60 13.54 -8.96
C LEU A 63 14.81 12.63 -10.17
N ILE A 64 13.75 12.26 -10.90
CA ILE A 64 13.87 11.39 -12.08
C ILE A 64 14.71 12.05 -13.17
N HIS A 65 14.55 13.37 -13.35
CA HIS A 65 15.34 14.13 -14.31
C HIS A 65 16.83 14.08 -13.98
N GLN A 66 17.19 14.26 -12.71
CA GLN A 66 18.57 14.18 -12.27
C GLN A 66 19.14 12.76 -12.44
N LEU A 67 18.40 11.72 -12.06
CA LEU A 67 18.80 10.33 -12.27
C LEU A 67 19.03 9.99 -13.75
N LYS A 68 18.25 10.60 -14.64
CA LYS A 68 18.45 10.49 -16.09
C LYS A 68 19.72 11.21 -16.54
N GLN A 69 19.95 12.43 -16.07
CA GLN A 69 21.15 13.21 -16.41
C GLN A 69 22.44 12.51 -15.97
N GLU A 70 22.43 11.88 -14.80
CA GLU A 70 23.56 11.10 -14.27
C GLU A 70 23.74 9.75 -14.98
N GLY A 71 22.84 9.37 -15.89
CA GLY A 71 22.91 8.10 -16.63
C GLY A 71 22.58 6.86 -15.81
N LEU A 72 22.06 7.02 -14.60
CA LEU A 72 21.65 5.92 -13.71
C LEU A 72 20.36 5.25 -14.16
N VAL A 73 19.50 5.99 -14.86
CA VAL A 73 18.25 5.48 -15.43
C VAL A 73 18.24 5.69 -16.93
N LYS A 74 18.27 4.59 -17.69
CA LYS A 74 18.01 4.58 -19.12
C LYS A 74 16.51 4.46 -19.34
N LEU A 75 15.84 5.55 -19.74
CA LEU A 75 14.40 5.56 -20.06
C LEU A 75 14.06 4.87 -21.39
N GLU A 76 14.97 4.03 -21.90
CA GLU A 76 14.98 3.50 -23.26
C GLU A 76 14.78 1.98 -23.29
N ASP A 77 15.06 1.29 -22.19
CA ASP A 77 15.08 -0.16 -22.13
C ASP A 77 13.67 -0.72 -21.84
N TYR A 78 12.89 -0.95 -22.90
CA TYR A 78 11.66 -1.74 -22.84
C TYR A 78 11.95 -3.17 -23.33
N PHE A 79 12.21 -4.08 -22.39
CA PHE A 79 12.40 -5.50 -22.70
C PHE A 79 11.03 -6.16 -22.92
N LEU A 80 10.67 -6.36 -24.18
CA LEU A 80 9.54 -7.20 -24.56
C LEU A 80 10.05 -8.63 -24.75
N ASP A 81 9.80 -9.52 -23.79
CA ASP A 81 10.11 -10.96 -23.90
C ASP A 81 9.10 -11.64 -24.84
N GLY A 82 9.26 -11.37 -26.12
CA GLY A 82 8.55 -12.01 -27.20
C GLY A 82 9.41 -11.98 -28.45
N THR A 83 9.37 -13.04 -29.25
CA THR A 83 9.98 -13.03 -30.58
C THR A 83 9.28 -11.98 -31.43
N LYS A 84 9.83 -10.76 -31.43
CA LYS A 84 9.32 -9.64 -32.21
C LYS A 84 9.77 -9.84 -33.66
N ILE A 85 8.98 -10.58 -34.44
CA ILE A 85 9.09 -10.58 -35.90
C ILE A 85 8.54 -9.23 -36.39
N GLU A 86 9.29 -8.15 -36.18
CA GLU A 86 8.96 -6.89 -36.83
C GLU A 86 9.57 -6.91 -38.22
N ALA A 87 8.72 -6.89 -39.24
CA ALA A 87 9.15 -6.40 -40.54
C ALA A 87 9.55 -4.93 -40.36
N ASN A 88 10.82 -4.66 -40.07
CA ASN A 88 11.39 -3.33 -40.15
C ASN A 88 11.49 -2.91 -41.61
N ALA A 89 10.33 -2.66 -42.22
CA ALA A 89 10.16 -2.20 -43.59
C ALA A 89 9.94 -0.68 -43.66
N ASN A 90 10.16 0.04 -42.54
CA ASN A 90 10.10 1.49 -42.59
C ASN A 90 11.34 2.00 -43.32
N ARG A 91 11.15 2.38 -44.59
CA ARG A 91 12.20 2.89 -45.48
C ARG A 91 12.87 4.17 -44.96
N TYR A 92 12.28 4.83 -43.96
CA TYR A 92 12.72 6.13 -43.47
C TYR A 92 13.11 6.08 -42.00
N THR A 93 14.33 6.54 -41.70
CA THR A 93 14.89 6.71 -40.35
C THR A 93 14.45 8.00 -39.66
N PHE A 94 13.71 8.88 -40.33
CA PHE A 94 13.26 10.16 -39.77
C PHE A 94 11.86 10.09 -39.17
N VAL A 95 11.65 10.83 -38.08
CA VAL A 95 10.37 10.89 -37.36
C VAL A 95 9.59 12.14 -37.78
N TRP A 96 8.33 11.99 -38.16
CA TRP A 96 7.48 13.10 -38.55
C TRP A 96 7.12 13.99 -37.36
N ARG A 97 7.38 15.30 -37.48
CA ARG A 97 7.05 16.31 -36.44
C ARG A 97 5.60 16.23 -35.97
N LYS A 98 4.64 15.98 -36.88
CA LYS A 98 3.21 15.82 -36.56
C LYS A 98 2.96 14.61 -35.65
N SER A 99 3.63 13.49 -35.92
CA SER A 99 3.55 12.28 -35.09
C SER A 99 4.16 12.55 -33.73
N THR A 100 5.36 13.14 -33.65
CA THR A 100 6.01 13.50 -32.37
C THR A 100 5.11 14.40 -31.53
N LYS A 101 4.50 15.44 -32.13
CA LYS A 101 3.58 16.33 -31.42
C LYS A 101 2.35 15.59 -30.88
N LYS A 102 1.78 14.67 -31.66
CA LYS A 102 0.65 13.83 -31.24
C LYS A 102 1.03 12.90 -30.08
N TYR A 103 2.22 12.29 -30.13
CA TYR A 103 2.69 11.42 -29.05
C TYR A 103 2.97 12.20 -27.77
N ASN A 104 3.56 13.38 -27.86
CA ASN A 104 3.75 14.27 -26.71
C ASN A 104 2.42 14.63 -26.05
N GLN A 105 1.42 15.05 -26.84
CA GLN A 105 0.08 15.34 -26.30
C GLN A 105 -0.54 14.13 -25.59
N LYS A 106 -0.44 12.93 -26.17
CA LYS A 106 -0.91 11.70 -25.53
C LYS A 106 -0.15 11.37 -24.24
N LEU A 107 1.12 11.75 -24.15
CA LEU A 107 1.95 11.55 -22.97
C LEU A 107 1.50 12.50 -21.85
N ASP A 108 1.20 13.76 -22.19
CA ASP A 108 0.61 14.74 -21.27
C ASP A 108 -0.76 14.27 -20.75
N GLU A 109 -1.61 13.72 -21.62
CA GLU A 109 -2.89 13.13 -21.21
C GLU A 109 -2.73 11.96 -20.24
N LYS A 110 -1.76 11.07 -20.49
CA LYS A 110 -1.46 9.96 -19.57
C LYS A 110 -0.95 10.48 -18.23
N TYR A 111 -0.13 11.52 -18.24
CA TYR A 111 0.37 12.14 -17.02
C TYR A 111 -0.78 12.71 -16.17
N GLN A 112 -1.69 13.47 -16.79
CA GLN A 112 -2.86 14.01 -16.10
C GLN A 112 -3.74 12.91 -15.48
N LYS A 113 -3.90 11.78 -16.18
CA LYS A 113 -4.62 10.62 -15.64
C LYS A 113 -3.93 10.01 -14.41
N ILE A 114 -2.61 9.94 -14.42
CA ILE A 114 -1.84 9.42 -13.27
C ILE A 114 -2.04 10.34 -12.06
N ILE A 115 -1.90 11.66 -12.23
CA ILE A 115 -2.15 12.64 -11.15
C ILE A 115 -3.56 12.47 -10.60
N ALA A 116 -4.58 12.44 -11.48
CA ALA A 116 -5.97 12.27 -11.06
C ALA A 116 -6.18 10.97 -10.27
N THR A 117 -5.51 9.89 -10.66
CA THR A 117 -5.56 8.61 -9.92
C THR A 117 -4.93 8.73 -8.53
N ILE A 118 -3.83 9.47 -8.41
CA ILE A 118 -3.14 9.69 -7.13
C ILE A 118 -3.99 10.56 -6.19
N GLU A 119 -4.62 11.61 -6.73
CA GLU A 119 -5.52 12.48 -6.00
C GLU A 119 -6.76 11.73 -5.52
N GLN A 120 -7.40 10.96 -6.42
CA GLN A 120 -8.54 10.12 -6.07
C GLN A 120 -8.19 9.14 -4.94
N ALA A 121 -7.04 8.46 -5.02
CA ALA A 121 -6.60 7.56 -3.96
C ALA A 121 -6.41 8.28 -2.61
N SER A 122 -5.92 9.53 -2.64
CA SER A 122 -5.77 10.34 -1.43
C SER A 122 -7.12 10.76 -0.84
N GLU A 123 -8.10 11.11 -1.67
CA GLU A 123 -9.45 11.45 -1.24
C GLU A 123 -10.21 10.23 -0.68
N GLU A 124 -10.03 9.06 -1.30
CA GLU A 124 -10.60 7.80 -0.81
C GLU A 124 -10.04 7.45 0.58
N ASP A 125 -8.72 7.61 0.78
CA ASP A 125 -8.11 7.42 2.10
C ASP A 125 -8.68 8.40 3.14
N GLN A 126 -8.94 9.67 2.78
CA GLN A 126 -9.57 10.67 3.66
C GLN A 126 -11.01 10.30 4.02
N LYS A 127 -11.82 9.87 3.04
CA LYS A 127 -13.19 9.44 3.26
C LYS A 127 -13.25 8.23 4.17
N ALA A 128 -12.41 7.22 3.92
CA ALA A 128 -12.30 6.03 4.77
C ALA A 128 -11.92 6.41 6.21
N GLU A 129 -11.01 7.37 6.39
CA GLU A 129 -10.63 7.86 7.72
C GLU A 129 -11.81 8.51 8.47
N LEU A 130 -12.63 9.30 7.77
CA LEU A 130 -13.82 9.95 8.33
C LEU A 130 -14.90 8.93 8.70
N GLU A 131 -15.13 7.94 7.85
CA GLU A 131 -16.07 6.84 8.13
C GLU A 131 -15.66 6.00 9.34
N GLU A 132 -14.37 5.73 9.52
CA GLU A 132 -13.87 5.02 10.69
C GLU A 132 -14.02 5.81 11.98
N LYS A 133 -13.82 7.13 11.94
CA LYS A 133 -14.10 7.99 13.09
C LYS A 133 -15.57 7.87 13.49
N GLN A 134 -16.47 7.97 12.50
CA GLN A 134 -17.91 7.81 12.72
C GLN A 134 -18.29 6.40 13.24
N LYS A 135 -17.65 5.34 12.76
CA LYS A 135 -17.88 3.96 13.22
C LYS A 135 -17.34 3.70 14.64
N LYS A 136 -16.21 4.32 15.02
CA LYS A 136 -15.66 4.22 16.40
C LYS A 136 -16.58 4.87 17.43
N ASP A 137 -17.27 5.95 17.06
CA ASP A 137 -18.25 6.61 17.92
C ASP A 137 -19.56 5.79 18.08
N VAL A 138 -19.80 4.83 17.17
CA VAL A 138 -20.95 3.91 17.21
C VAL A 138 -20.46 2.49 17.48
N CYS A 139 -20.02 2.21 18.71
CA CYS A 139 -19.74 0.84 19.12
C CYS A 139 -21.05 0.16 19.60
N PRO A 140 -21.65 -0.80 18.87
CA PRO A 140 -22.92 -1.44 19.27
C PRO A 140 -22.73 -2.51 20.36
N VAL A 141 -21.47 -2.84 20.68
CA VAL A 141 -21.11 -3.95 21.56
C VAL A 141 -20.49 -3.40 22.83
N SER A 142 -21.31 -3.33 23.89
CA SER A 142 -20.88 -3.08 25.26
C SER A 142 -19.74 -4.05 25.64
N SER A 143 -18.73 -3.57 26.38
CA SER A 143 -17.64 -4.40 26.89
C SER A 143 -18.14 -5.61 27.69
N GLU A 144 -19.37 -5.54 28.21
CA GLU A 144 -20.05 -6.59 28.94
C GLU A 144 -20.43 -7.78 28.07
N LYS A 145 -20.88 -7.57 26.82
CA LYS A 145 -21.19 -8.65 25.88
C LYS A 145 -19.93 -9.44 25.51
N ILE A 146 -18.80 -8.73 25.39
CA ILE A 146 -17.50 -9.35 25.10
C ILE A 146 -17.07 -10.24 26.28
N LYS A 147 -17.19 -9.74 27.52
CA LYS A 147 -16.90 -10.51 28.74
C LYS A 147 -17.78 -11.76 28.86
N GLN A 148 -19.08 -11.63 28.57
CA GLN A 148 -20.02 -12.76 28.58
C GLN A 148 -19.67 -13.82 27.53
N THR A 149 -19.24 -13.39 26.33
CA THR A 149 -18.83 -14.30 25.26
C THR A 149 -17.56 -15.06 25.63
N ILE A 150 -16.58 -14.39 26.25
CA ILE A 150 -15.34 -15.01 26.75
C ILE A 150 -15.64 -16.06 27.84
N GLN A 151 -16.49 -15.71 28.82
CA GLN A 151 -16.88 -16.66 29.88
C GLN A 151 -17.60 -17.90 29.34
N ASN A 152 -18.43 -17.74 28.30
CA ASN A 152 -19.12 -18.86 27.67
C ASN A 152 -18.15 -19.78 26.90
N LEU A 153 -17.13 -19.21 26.27
CA LEU A 153 -16.08 -19.98 25.58
C LEU A 153 -15.21 -20.75 26.58
N GLU A 154 -14.84 -20.14 27.70
CA GLU A 154 -14.05 -20.78 28.77
C GLU A 154 -14.77 -22.01 29.35
N LYS A 155 -16.09 -21.93 29.56
CA LYS A 155 -16.90 -23.06 30.04
C LYS A 155 -16.92 -24.22 29.04
N ARG A 156 -17.16 -23.94 27.75
CA ARG A 156 -17.15 -24.97 26.69
C ARG A 156 -15.80 -25.70 26.61
N LEU A 157 -14.70 -24.98 26.80
CA LEU A 157 -13.35 -25.52 26.79
C LEU A 157 -13.00 -26.34 28.05
N GLN A 158 -13.79 -26.26 29.12
CA GLN A 158 -13.64 -27.11 30.30
C GLN A 158 -14.33 -28.47 30.11
N ASP A 159 -15.42 -28.53 29.33
CA ASP A 159 -16.18 -29.77 29.10
C ASP A 159 -15.45 -30.77 28.19
N GLU A 160 -14.57 -30.31 27.30
CA GLU A 160 -13.77 -31.17 26.39
C GLU A 160 -12.55 -31.86 27.08
N ARG A 161 -12.31 -31.64 28.38
CA ARG A 161 -11.10 -32.10 29.12
C ARG A 161 -11.03 -33.60 29.48
N ARG A 162 -11.68 -34.50 28.73
CA ARG A 162 -11.60 -35.97 28.94
C ARG A 162 -10.85 -36.69 27.82
N THR A 163 -9.52 -36.60 27.82
CA THR A 163 -8.55 -37.65 27.37
C THR A 163 -7.13 -37.06 27.36
N ASN A 164 -6.20 -37.67 28.09
CA ASN A 164 -4.90 -37.04 28.40
C ASN A 164 -3.93 -36.94 27.20
N LEU A 165 -4.11 -37.74 26.14
CA LEU A 165 -3.31 -37.64 24.90
C LEU A 165 -3.86 -36.60 23.92
N LEU A 166 -5.18 -36.35 23.95
CA LEU A 166 -5.78 -35.25 23.21
C LEU A 166 -5.49 -33.90 23.88
N ARG A 167 -5.14 -33.84 25.17
CA ARG A 167 -4.82 -32.57 25.84
C ARG A 167 -3.61 -31.88 25.24
N ASP A 168 -2.51 -32.58 25.01
CA ASP A 168 -1.29 -31.95 24.51
C ASP A 168 -1.48 -31.54 23.04
N LEU A 169 -2.18 -32.37 22.24
CA LEU A 169 -2.45 -32.10 20.83
C LEU A 169 -3.53 -31.00 20.65
N VAL A 170 -4.57 -30.99 21.48
CA VAL A 170 -5.56 -29.91 21.54
C VAL A 170 -4.96 -28.65 22.15
N PHE A 171 -4.01 -28.74 23.08
CA PHE A 171 -3.32 -27.57 23.64
C PHE A 171 -2.39 -26.93 22.60
N ILE A 172 -1.66 -27.73 21.83
CA ILE A 172 -0.87 -27.27 20.69
C ILE A 172 -1.79 -26.68 19.61
N GLN A 173 -2.84 -27.38 19.19
CA GLN A 173 -3.81 -26.85 18.22
C GLN A 173 -4.50 -25.58 18.74
N LYS A 174 -4.81 -25.50 20.04
CA LYS A 174 -5.43 -24.32 20.65
C LYS A 174 -4.44 -23.16 20.71
N LEU A 175 -3.16 -23.40 20.99
CA LEU A 175 -2.11 -22.39 20.87
C LEU A 175 -1.94 -21.93 19.43
N GLU A 176 -1.90 -22.84 18.46
CA GLU A 176 -1.79 -22.49 17.04
C GLU A 176 -3.02 -21.72 16.56
N ILE A 177 -4.23 -22.19 16.85
CA ILE A 177 -5.48 -21.50 16.54
C ILE A 177 -5.53 -20.16 17.24
N GLN A 178 -5.10 -20.04 18.49
CA GLN A 178 -5.06 -18.78 19.22
C GLN A 178 -4.01 -17.82 18.65
N THR A 179 -2.89 -18.34 18.14
CA THR A 179 -1.84 -17.55 17.46
C THR A 179 -2.32 -17.07 16.10
N VAL A 180 -2.96 -17.94 15.33
CA VAL A 180 -3.59 -17.62 14.03
C VAL A 180 -4.75 -16.66 14.23
N PHE A 181 -5.59 -16.87 15.24
CA PHE A 181 -6.70 -15.96 15.56
C PHE A 181 -6.19 -14.62 16.07
N PHE A 182 -5.08 -14.60 16.83
CA PHE A 182 -4.41 -13.35 17.23
C PHE A 182 -3.80 -12.64 16.02
N PHE A 183 -3.21 -13.37 15.06
CA PHE A 183 -2.72 -12.81 13.80
C PHE A 183 -3.87 -12.27 12.94
N ILE A 184 -4.96 -13.01 12.81
CA ILE A 184 -6.16 -12.59 12.06
C ILE A 184 -6.84 -11.41 12.76
N LEU A 185 -6.96 -11.38 14.09
CA LEU A 185 -7.47 -10.23 14.83
C LEU A 185 -6.55 -9.02 14.69
N LYS A 186 -5.23 -9.21 14.74
CA LYS A 186 -4.26 -8.12 14.51
C LYS A 186 -4.35 -7.59 13.09
N TYR A 187 -4.51 -8.49 12.11
CA TYR A 187 -4.69 -8.15 10.70
C TYR A 187 -6.01 -7.40 10.47
N LEU A 188 -7.14 -7.94 10.94
CA LEU A 188 -8.47 -7.31 10.86
C LEU A 188 -8.51 -5.98 11.61
N ARG A 189 -7.83 -5.87 12.76
CA ARG A 189 -7.73 -4.61 13.52
C ARG A 189 -6.87 -3.57 12.80
N ASN A 190 -5.87 -3.97 12.03
CA ASN A 190 -5.08 -3.06 11.19
C ASN A 190 -5.79 -2.72 9.85
N THR A 191 -6.72 -3.56 9.38
CA THR A 191 -7.52 -3.30 8.17
C THR A 191 -8.74 -2.39 8.45
N ILE A 192 -9.25 -2.36 9.68
CA ILE A 192 -10.47 -1.62 10.07
C ILE A 192 -10.15 -0.35 10.91
N MET A 193 -8.87 -0.06 11.18
CA MET A 193 -8.44 1.15 11.91
C MET A 193 -7.75 2.15 10.99
#